data_AF-A0A418VX39-F1
#
_entry.id   AF-A0A418VX39-F1
#
_cell.length_a   1.000
_cell.length_b   1.000
_cell.length_c   1.000
_cell.angle_alpha   90.00
_cell.angle_beta   90.00
_cell.angle_gamma   90.00
#
_symmetry.space_group_name_H-M   'P 1'
#
loop_
_entity.id
_entity.type
_entity.pdbx_description
1 polymer ?
#
loop_
_entity_poly.entity_id
_entity_poly.type
_entity_poly.pdbx_seq_one_letter_code
_entity_poly.pdbx_strand_id
1 'polypeptide(L)'
;MLHPRILPTWILLSATALALAGCATAPEKAASTPPSDTALYVAAVERSAVYEEANVRPLRPLAYPMTALTLTNNPSWAVGQEGKTVTLTNSYGTWVTVEPEVKEICKGYQRSEVIQKLHYLLGLQPAVPSDSNAKFVRVSIAQQKVGPTGGGVFRPCPDPDPTKTACANTINGPQAFVSWFANQQVFSYRKGPDLKQTGYPWTRLGYTYNWDPQASDIRGAQEYIVPGGTQVKVIEIVSPEEYCAR
;
A
#
# COMPACT_ATOMS: atom_id res chain seq x y z
N MET A 1 37.21 75.42 -54.76
CA MET A 1 38.36 74.54 -54.47
C MET A 1 38.05 73.15 -55.00
N LEU A 2 39.04 72.54 -55.65
CA LEU A 2 38.99 71.34 -56.48
C LEU A 2 38.72 70.03 -55.70
N HIS A 3 37.93 69.14 -56.32
CA HIS A 3 38.01 67.65 -56.41
C HIS A 3 38.10 66.78 -55.11
N PRO A 4 37.84 65.44 -55.14
CA PRO A 4 37.33 64.56 -56.21
C PRO A 4 36.18 63.59 -55.78
N ARG A 5 35.61 62.93 -56.80
CA ARG A 5 34.77 61.72 -56.75
C ARG A 5 35.54 60.50 -56.24
N ILE A 6 34.90 59.66 -55.42
CA ILE A 6 35.29 58.25 -55.21
C ILE A 6 34.01 57.40 -55.07
N LEU A 7 33.84 56.42 -55.97
CA LEU A 7 32.99 55.24 -55.81
C LEU A 7 33.87 54.09 -55.29
N PRO A 8 33.35 53.22 -54.40
CA PRO A 8 33.45 51.79 -54.69
C PRO A 8 32.20 51.00 -54.25
N THR A 9 31.61 50.19 -55.13
CA THR A 9 31.84 48.73 -55.29
C THR A 9 31.08 47.89 -54.25
N TRP A 10 29.91 47.39 -54.65
CA TRP A 10 29.17 46.35 -53.94
C TRP A 10 29.84 45.00 -54.21
N ILE A 11 30.37 44.35 -53.16
CA ILE A 11 30.82 42.95 -53.22
C ILE A 11 29.70 42.08 -52.69
N LEU A 12 29.01 41.37 -53.59
CA LEU A 12 28.14 40.25 -53.26
C LEU A 12 29.01 39.04 -52.93
N LEU A 13 29.12 38.69 -51.65
CA LEU A 13 29.63 37.40 -51.21
C LEU A 13 28.50 36.37 -51.29
N SER A 14 28.51 35.57 -52.35
CA SER A 14 27.72 34.35 -52.45
C SER A 14 28.30 33.29 -51.52
N ALA A 15 27.65 33.07 -50.36
CA ALA A 15 27.97 31.96 -49.47
C ALA A 15 27.26 30.69 -49.98
N THR A 16 28.01 29.80 -50.61
CA THR A 16 27.56 28.46 -51.01
C THR A 16 27.39 27.60 -49.77
N ALA A 17 26.16 27.34 -49.34
CA ALA A 17 25.88 26.40 -48.26
C ALA A 17 25.98 24.95 -48.79
N LEU A 18 27.02 24.23 -48.37
CA LEU A 18 27.13 22.78 -48.55
C LEU A 18 26.14 22.09 -47.59
N ALA A 19 25.02 21.61 -48.11
CA ALA A 19 24.09 20.76 -47.36
C ALA A 19 24.65 19.33 -47.30
N LEU A 20 25.31 18.98 -46.19
CA LEU A 20 25.61 17.61 -45.83
C LEU A 20 24.31 16.92 -45.39
N ALA A 21 23.69 16.16 -46.30
CA ALA A 21 22.58 15.26 -45.97
C ALA A 21 23.14 14.04 -45.22
N GLY A 22 23.37 14.19 -43.92
CA GLY A 22 23.57 13.07 -43.01
C GLY A 22 22.21 12.50 -42.61
N CYS A 23 21.91 11.26 -43.01
CA CYS A 23 20.80 10.50 -42.47
C CYS A 23 21.09 10.21 -40.99
N ALA A 24 20.69 11.11 -40.09
CA ALA A 24 20.62 10.83 -38.67
C ALA A 24 19.41 9.91 -38.45
N THR A 25 19.65 8.60 -38.34
CA THR A 25 18.67 7.69 -37.77
C THR A 25 18.40 8.16 -36.33
N ALA A 26 17.15 8.51 -36.03
CA ALA A 26 16.74 8.82 -34.68
C ALA A 26 17.13 7.64 -33.76
N PRO A 27 17.70 7.91 -32.57
CA PRO A 27 18.01 6.83 -31.65
C PRO A 27 16.70 6.10 -31.33
N GLU A 28 16.70 4.80 -31.63
CA GLU A 28 15.64 3.88 -31.26
C GLU A 28 15.39 4.03 -29.76
N LYS A 29 14.15 4.36 -29.40
CA LYS A 29 13.75 4.62 -28.02
C LYS A 29 13.96 3.32 -27.24
N ALA A 30 15.11 3.19 -26.57
CA ALA A 30 15.45 2.02 -25.80
C ALA A 30 14.28 1.71 -24.85
N ALA A 31 13.69 0.53 -25.00
CA ALA A 31 12.63 0.07 -24.12
C ALA A 31 13.20 0.03 -22.70
N SER A 32 12.72 0.91 -21.81
CA SER A 32 13.12 0.93 -20.41
C SER A 32 12.71 -0.39 -19.77
N THR A 33 13.65 -1.10 -19.14
CA THR A 33 13.35 -2.28 -18.32
C THR A 33 12.26 -1.92 -17.30
N PRO A 34 11.20 -2.74 -17.16
CA PRO A 34 10.19 -2.52 -16.14
C PRO A 34 10.83 -2.43 -14.74
N PRO A 35 10.30 -1.58 -13.84
CA PRO A 35 10.80 -1.50 -12.48
C PRO A 35 10.63 -2.85 -11.77
N SER A 36 11.58 -3.19 -10.90
CA SER A 36 11.47 -4.38 -10.03
C SER A 36 10.43 -4.17 -8.94
N ASP A 37 9.90 -5.26 -8.37
CA ASP A 37 8.99 -5.22 -7.23
C ASP A 37 9.55 -4.42 -6.05
N THR A 38 10.85 -4.54 -5.79
CA THR A 38 11.54 -3.74 -4.77
C THR A 38 11.40 -2.25 -5.05
N ALA A 39 11.61 -1.82 -6.30
CA ALA A 39 11.50 -0.42 -6.68
C ALA A 39 10.05 0.07 -6.60
N LEU A 40 9.09 -0.75 -7.05
CA LEU A 40 7.66 -0.47 -6.95
C LEU A 40 7.20 -0.32 -5.49
N TYR A 41 7.65 -1.23 -4.62
CA TYR A 41 7.33 -1.19 -3.20
C TYR A 41 7.90 0.05 -2.50
N VAL A 42 9.17 0.38 -2.75
CA VAL A 42 9.78 1.60 -2.19
C VAL A 42 9.05 2.85 -2.67
N ALA A 43 8.66 2.92 -3.95
CA ALA A 43 7.86 4.01 -4.48
C ALA A 43 6.46 4.09 -3.83
N ALA A 44 5.84 2.96 -3.50
CA ALA A 44 4.58 2.92 -2.77
C ALA A 44 4.72 3.49 -1.34
N VAL A 45 5.83 3.19 -0.65
CA VAL A 45 6.14 3.77 0.67
C VAL A 45 6.26 5.29 0.58
N GLU A 46 6.93 5.81 -0.45
CA GLU A 46 7.08 7.26 -0.67
C GLU A 46 5.74 7.93 -0.97
N ARG A 47 4.94 7.34 -1.88
CA ARG A 47 3.65 7.91 -2.29
C ARG A 47 2.63 7.91 -1.17
N SER A 48 2.55 6.82 -0.40
CA SER A 48 1.61 6.71 0.73
C SER A 48 1.94 7.66 1.89
N ALA A 49 3.17 8.16 1.98
CA ALA A 49 3.55 9.17 2.98
C ALA A 49 2.91 10.54 2.72
N VAL A 50 2.45 10.81 1.50
CA VAL A 50 1.83 12.08 1.09
C VAL A 50 0.32 11.94 1.12
N TYR A 51 -0.36 12.89 1.77
CA TYR A 51 -1.82 12.94 1.76
C TYR A 51 -2.26 13.55 0.44
N GLU A 52 -3.17 12.88 -0.24
CA GLU A 52 -3.83 13.40 -1.42
C GLU A 52 -5.32 13.16 -1.28
N GLU A 53 -6.12 14.21 -1.47
CA GLU A 53 -7.57 14.11 -1.36
C GLU A 53 -8.17 13.15 -2.39
N ALA A 54 -7.56 13.06 -3.59
CA ALA A 54 -7.96 12.13 -4.64
C ALA A 54 -7.83 10.64 -4.24
N ASN A 55 -7.00 10.33 -3.23
CA ASN A 55 -6.81 8.98 -2.74
C ASN A 55 -7.85 8.60 -1.68
N VAL A 56 -8.59 9.55 -1.12
CA VAL A 56 -9.71 9.28 -0.20
C VAL A 56 -10.80 8.51 -0.94
N ARG A 57 -11.25 7.38 -0.36
CA ARG A 57 -12.39 6.61 -0.86
C ARG A 57 -13.46 6.41 0.21
N PRO A 58 -14.71 6.13 -0.21
CA PRO A 58 -15.71 5.61 0.71
C PRO A 58 -15.25 4.32 1.38
N LEU A 59 -15.42 4.25 2.69
CA LEU A 59 -15.11 3.12 3.55
C LEU A 59 -16.41 2.52 4.07
N ARG A 60 -16.40 1.20 4.28
CA ARG A 60 -17.52 0.49 4.90
C ARG A 60 -17.44 0.70 6.42
N PRO A 61 -18.49 1.27 7.06
CA PRO A 61 -18.57 1.32 8.51
C PRO A 61 -18.45 -0.07 9.11
N LEU A 62 -17.62 -0.20 10.15
CA LEU A 62 -17.49 -1.45 10.87
C LEU A 62 -18.76 -1.75 11.67
N ALA A 63 -19.28 -2.96 11.52
CA ALA A 63 -20.45 -3.44 12.24
C ALA A 63 -20.12 -4.76 12.95
N TYR A 64 -20.69 -4.94 14.14
CA TYR A 64 -20.53 -6.14 14.96
C TYR A 64 -21.75 -7.07 14.85
N PRO A 65 -21.56 -8.40 15.03
CA PRO A 65 -20.28 -9.09 15.03
C PRO A 65 -19.62 -9.03 13.65
N MET A 66 -18.28 -9.04 13.60
CA MET A 66 -17.53 -9.03 12.34
C MET A 66 -16.71 -10.30 12.18
N THR A 67 -16.47 -10.68 10.94
CA THR A 67 -15.42 -11.63 10.58
C THR A 67 -14.24 -10.86 10.02
N ALA A 68 -13.08 -11.03 10.64
CA ALA A 68 -11.83 -10.41 10.24
C ALA A 68 -10.78 -11.48 9.94
N LEU A 69 -9.76 -11.11 9.17
CA LEU A 69 -8.67 -12.00 8.83
C LEU A 69 -7.33 -11.26 8.82
N THR A 70 -6.28 -11.98 9.23
CA THR A 70 -4.88 -11.57 9.11
C THR A 70 -4.14 -12.57 8.24
N LEU A 71 -3.31 -12.09 7.31
CA LEU A 71 -2.33 -12.92 6.60
C LEU A 71 -1.07 -13.01 7.46
N THR A 72 -0.58 -14.21 7.77
CA THR A 72 0.60 -14.39 8.62
C THR A 72 1.40 -15.64 8.25
N ASN A 73 2.73 -15.56 8.35
CA ASN A 73 3.62 -16.73 8.29
C ASN A 73 3.77 -17.43 9.66
N ASN A 74 3.22 -16.85 10.72
CA ASN A 74 3.29 -17.41 12.07
C ASN A 74 1.89 -17.47 12.70
N PRO A 75 1.10 -18.51 12.38
CA PRO A 75 -0.25 -18.70 12.93
C PRO A 75 -0.25 -19.39 14.29
N SER A 76 0.91 -19.56 14.96
CA SER A 76 1.05 -20.39 16.18
C SER A 76 0.05 -20.07 17.30
N TRP A 77 -0.33 -18.80 17.45
CA TRP A 77 -1.32 -18.37 18.45
C TRP A 77 -2.73 -18.92 18.19
N ALA A 78 -3.04 -19.32 16.96
CA ALA A 78 -4.36 -19.81 16.55
C ALA A 78 -4.42 -21.33 16.38
N VAL A 79 -3.27 -22.01 16.22
CA VAL A 79 -3.22 -23.46 15.96
C VAL A 79 -3.88 -24.24 17.11
N GLY A 80 -4.88 -25.06 16.79
CA GLY A 80 -5.63 -25.86 17.78
C GLY A 80 -6.62 -25.04 18.62
N GLN A 81 -6.86 -23.78 18.23
CA GLN A 81 -7.80 -22.86 18.88
C GLN A 81 -9.08 -22.64 18.06
N GLU A 82 -9.25 -23.32 16.93
CA GLU A 82 -10.46 -23.23 16.11
C GLU A 82 -11.72 -23.48 16.94
N GLY A 83 -12.70 -22.58 16.82
CA GLY A 83 -13.93 -22.57 17.61
C GLY A 83 -13.79 -21.99 19.03
N LYS A 84 -12.58 -21.73 19.51
CA LYS A 84 -12.31 -21.18 20.86
C LYS A 84 -12.11 -19.67 20.82
N THR A 85 -12.37 -19.04 21.97
CA THR A 85 -12.04 -17.63 22.19
C THR A 85 -10.63 -17.53 22.76
N VAL A 86 -9.81 -16.68 22.16
CA VAL A 86 -8.44 -16.38 22.59
C VAL A 86 -8.29 -14.88 22.81
N THR A 87 -7.36 -14.50 23.68
CA THR A 87 -6.96 -13.11 23.87
C THR A 87 -5.73 -12.83 23.03
N LEU A 88 -5.80 -11.86 22.12
CA LEU A 88 -4.64 -11.42 21.36
C LEU A 88 -3.64 -10.75 22.30
N THR A 89 -2.35 -11.10 22.21
CA THR A 89 -1.30 -10.59 23.10
C THR A 89 -0.30 -9.66 22.42
N ASN A 90 -0.44 -9.43 21.11
CA ASN A 90 0.45 -8.55 20.36
C ASN A 90 0.31 -7.10 20.82
N SER A 91 1.33 -6.56 21.48
CA SER A 91 1.37 -5.17 21.97
C SER A 91 1.39 -4.13 20.84
N TYR A 92 1.79 -4.52 19.63
CA TYR A 92 1.75 -3.66 18.45
C TYR A 92 0.39 -3.69 17.73
N GLY A 93 -0.53 -4.54 18.18
CA GLY A 93 -1.83 -4.78 17.54
C GLY A 93 -1.73 -5.74 16.34
N THR A 94 -2.80 -6.49 16.11
CA THR A 94 -2.94 -7.37 14.94
C THR A 94 -3.63 -6.59 13.82
N TRP A 95 -2.94 -6.41 12.70
CA TRP A 95 -3.50 -5.81 11.50
C TRP A 95 -4.42 -6.81 10.81
N VAL A 96 -5.64 -6.38 10.50
CA VAL A 96 -6.66 -7.22 9.89
C VAL A 96 -7.38 -6.47 8.78
N THR A 97 -7.93 -7.24 7.86
CA THR A 97 -9.02 -6.78 6.99
C THR A 97 -10.33 -7.46 7.42
N VAL A 98 -11.45 -6.99 6.92
CA VAL A 98 -12.78 -7.48 7.29
C VAL A 98 -13.47 -8.09 6.07
N GLU A 99 -14.13 -9.22 6.28
CA GLU A 99 -14.87 -9.89 5.23
C GLU A 99 -16.07 -9.06 4.73
N PRO A 100 -16.42 -9.13 3.44
CA PRO A 100 -15.87 -10.04 2.43
C PRO A 100 -14.81 -9.41 1.50
N GLU A 101 -14.30 -8.20 1.78
CA GLU A 101 -13.59 -7.38 0.77
C GLU A 101 -12.41 -8.11 0.09
N VAL A 102 -11.47 -8.65 0.87
CA VAL A 102 -10.34 -9.41 0.29
C VAL A 102 -10.81 -10.65 -0.45
N LYS A 103 -11.87 -11.33 0.03
CA LYS A 103 -12.42 -12.51 -0.65
C LYS A 103 -12.94 -12.16 -2.04
N GLU A 104 -13.72 -11.08 -2.12
CA GLU A 104 -14.30 -10.62 -3.39
C GLU A 104 -13.23 -10.16 -4.39
N ILE A 105 -12.14 -9.57 -3.90
CA ILE A 105 -11.03 -9.14 -4.75
C ILE A 105 -10.20 -10.34 -5.22
N CYS A 106 -9.83 -11.26 -4.34
CA CYS A 106 -8.87 -12.31 -4.66
C CYS A 106 -9.48 -13.55 -5.33
N LYS A 107 -10.81 -13.68 -5.41
CA LYS A 107 -11.46 -14.81 -6.09
C LYS A 107 -11.14 -14.99 -7.56
N GLY A 108 -10.70 -13.93 -8.22
CA GLY A 108 -10.26 -13.95 -9.62
C GLY A 108 -8.76 -14.22 -9.80
N TYR A 109 -8.00 -14.42 -8.72
CA TYR A 109 -6.56 -14.60 -8.83
C TYR A 109 -6.24 -16.01 -9.30
N GLN A 110 -5.28 -16.12 -10.22
CA GLN A 110 -4.72 -17.41 -10.60
C GLN A 110 -4.03 -18.01 -9.39
N ARG A 111 -4.24 -19.31 -9.14
CA ARG A 111 -3.73 -20.00 -7.95
C ARG A 111 -2.22 -19.78 -7.73
N SER A 112 -1.43 -19.78 -8.80
CA SER A 112 0.03 -19.55 -8.74
C SER A 112 0.45 -18.13 -8.41
N GLU A 113 -0.47 -17.15 -8.47
CA GLU A 113 -0.20 -15.72 -8.26
C GLU A 113 -0.79 -15.21 -6.94
N VAL A 114 -1.56 -16.03 -6.21
CA VAL A 114 -2.34 -15.59 -5.04
C VAL A 114 -1.46 -14.89 -4.01
N ILE A 115 -0.34 -15.50 -3.61
CA ILE A 115 0.56 -14.90 -2.62
C ILE A 115 1.08 -13.55 -3.10
N GLN A 116 1.62 -13.48 -4.31
CA GLN A 116 2.16 -12.24 -4.88
C GLN A 116 1.10 -11.14 -4.95
N LYS A 117 -0.10 -11.44 -5.48
CA LYS A 117 -1.18 -10.45 -5.61
C LYS A 117 -1.77 -10.03 -4.27
N LEU A 118 -1.77 -10.91 -3.27
CA LEU A 118 -2.13 -10.51 -1.91
C LEU A 118 -1.08 -9.59 -1.28
N HIS A 119 0.20 -9.81 -1.55
CA HIS A 119 1.25 -8.90 -1.09
C HIS A 119 1.10 -7.50 -1.71
N TYR A 120 0.77 -7.43 -3.00
CA TYR A 120 0.39 -6.18 -3.65
C TYR A 120 -0.82 -5.54 -2.98
N LEU A 121 -1.94 -6.27 -2.94
CA LEU A 121 -3.23 -5.78 -2.46
C LEU A 121 -3.15 -5.27 -1.02
N LEU A 122 -2.45 -6.00 -0.15
CA LEU A 122 -2.38 -5.73 1.28
C LEU A 122 -1.22 -4.80 1.66
N GLY A 123 -0.49 -4.24 0.70
CA GLY A 123 0.62 -3.33 0.99
C GLY A 123 1.77 -4.01 1.74
N LEU A 124 1.98 -5.32 1.53
CA LEU A 124 3.07 -6.08 2.13
C LEU A 124 4.33 -5.97 1.27
N GLN A 125 5.49 -6.26 1.85
CA GLN A 125 6.75 -6.34 1.09
C GLN A 125 6.65 -7.35 -0.05
N PRO A 126 7.49 -7.24 -1.10
CA PRO A 126 7.52 -8.22 -2.18
C PRO A 126 7.60 -9.65 -1.64
N ALA A 127 6.76 -10.53 -2.19
CA ALA A 127 6.68 -11.90 -1.72
C ALA A 127 8.03 -12.62 -1.90
N VAL A 128 8.41 -13.40 -0.91
CA VAL A 128 9.59 -14.26 -0.92
C VAL A 128 9.18 -15.72 -0.83
N PRO A 129 10.04 -16.69 -1.20
CA PRO A 129 9.64 -18.09 -1.25
C PRO A 129 9.03 -18.66 0.05
N SER A 130 9.45 -18.14 1.22
CA SER A 130 8.90 -18.57 2.51
C SER A 130 7.43 -18.18 2.72
N ASP A 131 6.92 -17.19 1.99
CA ASP A 131 5.52 -16.74 2.08
C ASP A 131 4.53 -17.77 1.51
N SER A 132 5.02 -18.80 0.81
CA SER A 132 4.22 -19.99 0.49
C SER A 132 3.67 -20.70 1.75
N ASN A 133 4.25 -20.45 2.93
CA ASN A 133 3.74 -20.95 4.20
C ASN A 133 2.67 -20.07 4.82
N ALA A 134 2.40 -18.88 4.27
CA ALA A 134 1.43 -17.94 4.82
C ALA A 134 0.06 -18.60 5.01
N LYS A 135 -0.67 -18.13 6.01
CA LYS A 135 -2.02 -18.55 6.33
C LYS A 135 -2.88 -17.33 6.56
N PHE A 136 -4.13 -17.39 6.13
CA PHE A 136 -5.15 -16.56 6.71
C PHE A 136 -5.61 -17.18 8.01
N VAL A 137 -5.53 -16.42 9.10
CA VAL A 137 -6.23 -16.74 10.34
C VAL A 137 -7.50 -15.90 10.36
N ARG A 138 -8.65 -16.56 10.28
CA ARG A 138 -9.97 -15.91 10.34
C ARG A 138 -10.48 -15.91 11.78
N VAL A 139 -11.04 -14.79 12.19
CA VAL A 139 -11.58 -14.61 13.53
C VAL A 139 -12.94 -13.93 13.50
N SER A 140 -13.81 -14.32 14.43
CA SER A 140 -15.02 -13.57 14.74
C SER A 140 -14.74 -12.65 15.92
N ILE A 141 -15.11 -11.39 15.79
CA ILE A 141 -14.98 -10.38 16.85
C ILE A 141 -16.38 -9.92 17.21
N ALA A 142 -16.78 -10.19 18.46
CA ALA A 142 -18.04 -9.70 19.02
C ALA A 142 -17.92 -8.22 19.40
N GLN A 143 -19.05 -7.56 19.65
CA GLN A 143 -19.09 -6.16 20.07
C GLN A 143 -18.23 -5.95 21.32
N GLN A 144 -17.31 -4.99 21.22
CA GLN A 144 -16.40 -4.60 22.29
C GLN A 144 -16.35 -3.08 22.38
N LYS A 145 -15.74 -2.55 23.44
CA LYS A 145 -15.33 -1.14 23.42
C LYS A 145 -14.43 -0.96 22.21
N VAL A 146 -14.55 0.16 21.51
CA VAL A 146 -13.76 0.46 20.32
C VAL A 146 -12.72 1.48 20.73
N GLY A 147 -11.45 1.24 20.40
CA GLY A 147 -10.49 2.32 20.45
C GLY A 147 -9.03 1.91 20.61
N PRO A 148 -8.12 2.80 20.20
CA PRO A 148 -6.68 2.55 20.15
C PRO A 148 -5.98 2.48 21.52
N THR A 149 -6.69 2.78 22.61
CA THR A 149 -6.16 2.83 23.98
C THR A 149 -6.82 1.83 24.92
N GLY A 150 -7.60 0.89 24.39
CA GLY A 150 -8.30 -0.16 25.14
C GLY A 150 -8.36 -1.46 24.35
N GLY A 151 -9.29 -2.35 24.69
CA GLY A 151 -9.65 -3.48 23.83
C GLY A 151 -10.56 -3.03 22.68
N GLY A 152 -10.58 -3.82 21.61
CA GLY A 152 -11.47 -3.71 20.45
C GLY A 152 -10.94 -2.90 19.27
N VAL A 153 -11.58 -3.12 18.12
CA VAL A 153 -11.02 -2.80 16.79
C VAL A 153 -11.06 -1.29 16.53
N PHE A 154 -9.98 -0.73 15.99
CA PHE A 154 -9.95 0.67 15.53
C PHE A 154 -9.42 0.76 14.09
N ARG A 155 -9.73 1.87 13.41
CA ARG A 155 -9.24 2.14 12.05
C ARG A 155 -7.92 2.90 12.13
N PRO A 156 -6.86 2.52 11.38
CA PRO A 156 -5.59 3.25 11.38
C PRO A 156 -5.69 4.51 10.48
N CYS A 157 -6.59 5.41 10.86
CA CYS A 157 -6.86 6.70 10.22
C CYS A 157 -6.64 7.85 11.20
N PRO A 158 -6.52 9.10 10.74
CA PRO A 158 -6.45 10.25 11.63
C PRO A 158 -7.60 10.31 12.64
N ASP A 159 -8.80 9.82 12.28
CA ASP A 159 -9.86 9.49 13.23
C ASP A 159 -9.90 7.95 13.42
N PRO A 160 -9.71 7.43 14.64
CA PRO A 160 -9.65 5.98 14.89
C PRO A 160 -11.02 5.29 14.86
N ASP A 161 -12.12 6.04 14.78
CA ASP A 161 -13.48 5.48 14.78
C ASP A 161 -13.71 4.62 13.52
N PRO A 162 -13.87 3.28 13.68
CA PRO A 162 -14.01 2.37 12.55
C PRO A 162 -15.40 2.46 11.88
N THR A 163 -16.35 3.21 12.46
CA THR A 163 -17.68 3.44 11.88
C THR A 163 -17.69 4.60 10.89
N LYS A 164 -16.62 5.41 10.82
CA LYS A 164 -16.48 6.48 9.83
C LYS A 164 -16.41 5.92 8.41
N THR A 165 -17.07 6.62 7.49
CA THR A 165 -17.18 6.25 6.07
C THR A 165 -16.07 6.83 5.20
N ALA A 166 -15.15 7.60 5.76
CA ALA A 166 -13.98 8.15 5.09
C ALA A 166 -12.98 8.61 6.15
N CYS A 167 -11.71 8.72 5.77
CA CYS A 167 -10.68 9.25 6.66
C CYS A 167 -10.38 10.71 6.31
N ALA A 168 -10.33 11.56 7.34
CA ALA A 168 -9.94 12.95 7.22
C ALA A 168 -8.42 13.11 7.26
N ASN A 169 -7.92 14.33 7.04
CA ASN A 169 -6.49 14.67 7.18
C ASN A 169 -6.12 15.31 8.53
N THR A 170 -7.07 15.34 9.47
CA THR A 170 -6.85 15.91 10.81
C THR A 170 -6.89 14.80 11.84
N ILE A 171 -5.83 14.69 12.64
CA ILE A 171 -5.73 13.67 13.68
C ILE A 171 -6.65 14.05 14.84
N ASN A 172 -7.56 13.14 15.18
CA ASN A 172 -8.53 13.25 16.26
C ASN A 172 -8.34 12.07 17.23
N GLY A 173 -8.66 12.28 18.50
CA GLY A 173 -8.66 11.22 19.51
C GLY A 173 -7.78 11.54 20.72
N PRO A 174 -7.66 10.57 21.64
CA PRO A 174 -6.89 10.76 22.87
C PRO A 174 -5.39 10.93 22.57
N GLN A 175 -4.65 11.60 23.46
CA GLN A 175 -3.21 11.85 23.30
C GLN A 175 -2.40 10.58 23.00
N ALA A 176 -2.73 9.46 23.63
CA ALA A 176 -2.06 8.19 23.38
C ALA A 176 -2.25 7.69 21.94
N PHE A 177 -3.40 7.96 21.32
CA PHE A 177 -3.61 7.67 19.91
C PHE A 177 -2.79 8.58 19.01
N VAL A 178 -2.74 9.89 19.31
CA VAL A 178 -1.92 10.84 18.56
C VAL A 178 -0.45 10.41 18.56
N SER A 179 0.07 9.98 19.72
CA SER A 179 1.43 9.44 19.84
C SER A 179 1.62 8.14 19.06
N TRP A 180 0.67 7.21 19.14
CA TRP A 180 0.70 5.98 18.34
C TRP A 180 0.72 6.29 16.84
N PHE A 181 -0.14 7.20 16.37
CA PHE A 181 -0.26 7.57 14.97
C PHE A 181 1.02 8.23 14.45
N ALA A 182 1.63 9.13 15.22
CA ALA A 182 2.93 9.72 14.90
C ALA A 182 4.04 8.67 14.80
N ASN A 183 4.12 7.74 15.76
CA ASN A 183 5.10 6.65 15.73
C ASN A 183 4.88 5.72 14.54
N GLN A 184 3.62 5.43 14.21
CA GLN A 184 3.27 4.61 13.05
C GLN A 184 3.70 5.28 11.74
N GLN A 185 3.56 6.61 11.60
CA GLN A 185 4.07 7.33 10.42
C GLN A 185 5.59 7.17 10.28
N VAL A 186 6.34 7.34 11.36
CA VAL A 186 7.81 7.17 11.34
C VAL A 186 8.20 5.74 10.99
N PHE A 187 7.50 4.74 11.54
CA PHE A 187 7.76 3.33 11.26
C PHE A 187 7.41 2.95 9.82
N SER A 188 6.26 3.41 9.32
CA SER A 188 5.75 3.09 7.98
C SER A 188 6.58 3.76 6.88
N TYR A 189 6.96 5.03 7.04
CA TYR A 189 7.53 5.82 5.94
C TYR A 189 9.06 5.84 5.90
N ARG A 190 9.72 5.02 6.73
CA ARG A 190 11.18 4.89 6.69
C ARG A 190 11.63 4.22 5.40
N LYS A 191 12.74 4.71 4.84
CA LYS A 191 13.46 4.07 3.75
C LYS A 191 14.81 3.58 4.25
N GLY A 192 15.03 2.29 4.14
CA GLY A 192 16.30 1.66 4.49
C GLY A 192 17.18 1.45 3.27
N PRO A 193 18.47 1.11 3.46
CA PRO A 193 19.35 0.67 2.38
C PRO A 193 18.92 -0.69 1.78
N ASP A 194 18.08 -1.45 2.48
CA ASP A 194 17.47 -2.69 2.02
C ASP A 194 15.97 -2.75 2.38
N LEU A 195 15.27 -3.75 1.83
CA LEU A 195 13.83 -3.94 2.10
C LEU A 195 13.53 -4.25 3.57
N LYS A 196 14.42 -4.94 4.30
CA LYS A 196 14.19 -5.28 5.71
C LYS A 196 14.16 -4.04 6.60
N GLN A 197 14.86 -2.99 6.19
CA GLN A 197 14.90 -1.70 6.86
C GLN A 197 13.91 -0.67 6.28
N THR A 198 13.24 -0.99 5.18
CA THR A 198 12.17 -0.17 4.59
C THR A 198 10.85 -0.45 5.31
N GLY A 199 10.03 0.59 5.52
CA GLY A 199 8.74 0.47 6.19
C GLY A 199 7.64 -0.11 5.30
N TYR A 200 6.41 0.34 5.51
CA TYR A 200 5.20 -0.12 4.84
C TYR A 200 4.47 1.03 4.17
N PRO A 201 3.82 0.80 3.01
CA PRO A 201 3.06 1.83 2.33
C PRO A 201 1.70 2.05 3.00
N TRP A 202 1.73 2.48 4.27
CA TRP A 202 0.55 2.70 5.09
C TRP A 202 -0.15 3.98 4.64
N THR A 203 -1.39 3.86 4.17
CA THR A 203 -2.06 4.98 3.50
C THR A 203 -2.59 6.02 4.48
N ARG A 204 -2.74 5.68 5.77
CA ARG A 204 -3.52 6.40 6.81
C ARG A 204 -4.97 6.74 6.39
N LEU A 205 -5.46 6.15 5.30
CA LEU A 205 -6.79 6.39 4.73
C LEU A 205 -7.74 5.21 4.92
N GLY A 206 -7.36 4.25 5.77
CA GLY A 206 -8.23 3.17 6.23
C GLY A 206 -8.29 1.99 5.27
N TYR A 207 -7.36 1.94 4.32
CA TYR A 207 -7.14 0.86 3.37
C TYR A 207 -5.65 0.68 3.09
N THR A 208 -5.23 -0.51 2.66
CA THR A 208 -3.84 -0.82 2.30
C THR A 208 -3.45 -0.19 0.96
N TYR A 209 -2.20 0.21 0.75
CA TYR A 209 -1.76 0.66 -0.58
C TYR A 209 -1.57 -0.55 -1.50
N ASN A 210 -2.37 -0.65 -2.56
CA ASN A 210 -2.18 -1.63 -3.62
C ASN A 210 -1.07 -1.16 -4.56
N TRP A 211 0.08 -1.84 -4.50
CA TRP A 211 1.25 -1.52 -5.32
C TRP A 211 1.43 -2.44 -6.54
N ASP A 212 0.40 -3.22 -6.89
CA ASP A 212 0.39 -4.01 -8.12
C ASP A 212 0.63 -3.09 -9.34
N PRO A 213 1.69 -3.30 -10.15
CA PRO A 213 1.97 -2.47 -11.31
C PRO A 213 0.88 -2.53 -12.39
N GLN A 214 -0.01 -3.52 -12.34
CA GLN A 214 -1.13 -3.68 -13.27
C GLN A 214 -2.45 -3.13 -12.71
N ALA A 215 -2.49 -2.73 -11.44
CA ALA A 215 -3.71 -2.18 -10.86
C ALA A 215 -3.98 -0.76 -11.37
N SER A 216 -5.21 -0.54 -11.83
CA SER A 216 -5.72 0.80 -12.14
C SER A 216 -6.07 1.61 -10.88
N ASP A 217 -6.16 0.95 -9.73
CA ASP A 217 -6.52 1.54 -8.44
C ASP A 217 -5.47 1.18 -7.38
N ILE A 218 -4.83 2.21 -6.82
CA ILE A 218 -3.84 2.07 -5.73
C ILE A 218 -4.50 1.71 -4.39
N ARG A 219 -5.83 1.66 -4.33
CA ARG A 219 -6.56 1.49 -3.07
C ARG A 219 -6.87 0.01 -2.87
N GLY A 220 -6.12 -0.61 -1.96
CA GLY A 220 -6.26 -2.02 -1.59
C GLY A 220 -7.44 -2.29 -0.66
N ALA A 221 -7.35 -3.31 0.19
CA ALA A 221 -8.44 -3.68 1.09
C ALA A 221 -8.54 -2.73 2.30
N GLN A 222 -9.71 -2.57 2.90
CA GLN A 222 -9.82 -1.84 4.16
C GLN A 222 -9.03 -2.54 5.25
N GLU A 223 -8.32 -1.75 6.04
CA GLU A 223 -7.47 -2.22 7.12
C GLU A 223 -7.95 -1.69 8.47
N TYR A 224 -7.72 -2.51 9.49
CA TYR A 224 -8.07 -2.25 10.87
C TYR A 224 -6.99 -2.82 11.78
N ILE A 225 -6.95 -2.34 13.01
CA ILE A 225 -6.05 -2.87 14.03
C ILE A 225 -6.88 -3.42 15.19
N VAL A 226 -6.52 -4.62 15.62
CA VAL A 226 -7.07 -5.28 16.80
C VAL A 226 -6.01 -5.20 17.91
N PRO A 227 -6.18 -4.34 18.93
CA PRO A 227 -5.23 -4.19 20.03
C PRO A 227 -5.04 -5.49 20.81
N GLY A 228 -3.86 -5.66 21.41
CA GLY A 228 -3.64 -6.65 22.45
C GLY A 228 -4.64 -6.50 23.61
N GLY A 229 -5.02 -7.60 24.23
CA GLY A 229 -6.11 -7.67 25.21
C GLY A 229 -7.51 -7.88 24.60
N THR A 230 -7.65 -7.78 23.27
CA THR A 230 -8.92 -8.05 22.58
C THR A 230 -9.20 -9.55 22.53
N GLN A 231 -10.41 -9.94 22.92
CA GLN A 231 -10.88 -11.32 22.76
C GLN A 231 -11.42 -11.54 21.36
N VAL A 232 -10.99 -12.63 20.72
CA VAL A 232 -11.44 -13.03 19.38
C VAL A 232 -11.74 -14.52 19.36
N LYS A 233 -12.75 -14.95 18.62
CA LYS A 233 -13.02 -16.37 18.39
C LYS A 233 -12.32 -16.81 17.11
N VAL A 234 -11.40 -17.77 17.19
CA VAL A 234 -10.75 -18.32 15.99
C VAL A 234 -11.77 -19.12 15.20
N ILE A 235 -11.93 -18.80 13.93
CA ILE A 235 -12.85 -19.49 13.02
C ILE A 235 -12.12 -20.64 12.33
N GLU A 236 -11.02 -20.31 11.64
CA GLU A 236 -10.20 -21.29 10.93
C GLU A 236 -8.82 -20.71 10.62
N ILE A 237 -7.89 -21.61 10.29
CA ILE A 237 -6.62 -21.33 9.65
C ILE A 237 -6.69 -21.95 8.25
N VAL A 238 -6.51 -21.14 7.21
CA VAL A 238 -6.69 -21.57 5.81
C VAL A 238 -5.55 -21.06 4.95
N SER A 239 -5.16 -21.82 3.91
CA SER A 239 -4.19 -21.32 2.93
C SER A 239 -4.78 -20.15 2.12
N PRO A 240 -3.97 -19.15 1.72
CA PRO A 240 -4.46 -18.06 0.89
C PRO A 240 -5.10 -18.52 -0.41
N GLU A 241 -4.56 -19.57 -1.04
CA GLU A 241 -5.08 -20.17 -2.27
C GLU A 241 -6.45 -20.79 -2.07
N GLU A 242 -6.66 -21.53 -0.98
CA GLU A 242 -7.98 -22.09 -0.66
C GLU A 242 -8.98 -21.01 -0.27
N TYR A 243 -8.56 -19.98 0.47
CA TYR A 243 -9.44 -18.87 0.84
C TYR A 243 -9.92 -18.11 -0.39
N CYS A 244 -9.00 -17.79 -1.31
CA CYS A 244 -9.31 -17.07 -2.54
C CYS A 244 -10.11 -17.94 -3.53
N ALA A 245 -10.03 -19.27 -3.50
CA ALA A 245 -10.84 -20.11 -4.39
C ALA A 245 -12.34 -20.23 -4.00
N ARG A 246 -12.78 -19.58 -2.91
CA ARG A 246 -14.14 -19.70 -2.33
C ARG A 246 -15.10 -18.60 -2.77
#